data_AF-A0A518GAI3-F1
#
_entry.id   AF-A0A518GAI3-F1
#
_cell.length_a   1.000
_cell.length_b   1.000
_cell.length_c   1.000
_cell.angle_alpha   90.00
_cell.angle_beta   90.00
_cell.angle_gamma   90.00
#
_symmetry.space_group_name_H-M   'P 1'
#
loop_
_entity.id
_entity.type
_entity.pdbx_description
1 polymer ?
#
loop_
_entity_poly.entity_id
_entity_poly.type
_entity_poly.pdbx_seq_one_letter_code
_entity_poly.pdbx_strand_id
1 'polypeptide(L)'
;MFEYEGSRSEFLKILAEFGEEPAFISRGLAPQTAWEQFVSSCRTQREEFLKWPKRHYAVLASQIAGDWKKLERNVASPEDVEKLMNLHEELSSNCTVPFDFFRTTGSALRQFLRSGHQFNRNWTGFVHSVSLDCVNNPRRDYNQFYEVEKGCAFGRVTPEADFVALPMVNRNELWEKFPCLDLPKLA
;
A
#
# COMPACT_ATOMS: atom_id res chain seq x y z
N MET A 1 47.85 -26.91 -18.90
CA MET A 1 46.75 -26.84 -17.93
C MET A 1 46.89 -25.48 -17.26
N PHE A 2 46.17 -24.47 -17.75
CA PHE A 2 46.26 -23.12 -17.21
C PHE A 2 45.20 -23.00 -16.12
N GLU A 3 45.62 -23.08 -14.87
CA GLU A 3 44.82 -22.60 -13.74
C GLU A 3 44.77 -21.07 -13.86
N TYR A 4 43.60 -20.54 -14.24
CA TYR A 4 43.35 -19.11 -14.30
C TYR A 4 43.15 -18.59 -12.87
N GLU A 5 44.23 -18.31 -12.15
CA GLU A 5 44.20 -17.32 -11.05
C GLU A 5 43.83 -15.96 -11.66
N GLY A 6 42.74 -15.35 -11.17
CA GLY A 6 42.17 -14.13 -11.76
C GLY A 6 40.90 -14.39 -12.57
N SER A 7 40.12 -15.41 -12.21
CA SER A 7 38.82 -15.62 -12.85
C SER A 7 37.88 -14.44 -12.55
N ARG A 8 37.01 -14.10 -13.50
CA ARG A 8 36.02 -13.01 -13.35
C ARG A 8 35.12 -13.19 -12.12
N SER A 9 34.91 -14.44 -11.71
CA SER A 9 34.19 -14.82 -10.50
C SER A 9 34.94 -14.43 -9.21
N GLU A 10 36.27 -14.51 -9.20
CA GLU A 10 37.11 -14.02 -8.10
C GLU A 10 37.08 -12.50 -8.04
N PHE A 11 37.09 -11.81 -9.18
CA PHE A 11 36.93 -10.35 -9.22
C PHE A 11 35.61 -9.87 -8.61
N LEU A 12 34.49 -10.54 -8.93
CA LEU A 12 33.19 -10.21 -8.32
C LEU A 12 33.15 -10.49 -6.80
N LYS A 13 33.86 -11.52 -6.32
CA LYS A 13 34.01 -11.78 -4.89
C LYS A 13 34.84 -10.71 -4.20
N ILE A 14 35.96 -10.30 -4.81
CA ILE A 14 36.82 -9.23 -4.31
C ILE A 14 36.04 -7.91 -4.24
N LEU A 15 35.27 -7.55 -5.28
CA LEU A 15 34.41 -6.36 -5.23
C LEU A 15 33.41 -6.41 -4.06
N ALA A 16 32.76 -7.55 -3.84
CA ALA A 16 31.87 -7.73 -2.70
C ALA A 16 32.59 -7.62 -1.35
N GLU A 17 33.83 -8.11 -1.24
CA GLU A 17 34.68 -7.98 -0.03
C GLU A 17 35.09 -6.54 0.26
N PHE A 18 35.27 -5.71 -0.78
CA PHE A 18 35.52 -4.27 -0.65
C PHE A 18 34.23 -3.43 -0.50
N GLY A 19 33.06 -4.07 -0.45
CA GLY A 19 31.77 -3.40 -0.32
C GLY A 19 31.26 -2.74 -1.61
N GLU A 20 31.88 -3.03 -2.75
CA GLU A 20 31.45 -2.57 -4.06
C GLU A 20 30.47 -3.58 -4.66
N GLU A 21 29.19 -3.22 -4.70
CA GLU A 21 28.16 -4.07 -5.31
C GLU A 21 28.16 -3.89 -6.84
N PRO A 22 28.24 -4.97 -7.63
CA PRO A 22 28.10 -4.89 -9.08
C PRO A 22 26.76 -4.26 -9.49
N ALA A 23 26.79 -3.37 -10.49
CA ALA A 23 25.61 -2.61 -10.94
C ALA A 23 24.36 -3.47 -11.20
N PHE A 24 24.53 -4.67 -11.77
CA PHE A 24 23.40 -5.56 -12.05
C PHE A 24 22.71 -6.08 -10.77
N ILE A 25 23.43 -6.23 -9.64
CA ILE A 25 22.83 -6.65 -8.38
C ILE A 25 21.98 -5.51 -7.82
N SER A 26 22.53 -4.29 -7.73
CA SER A 26 21.79 -3.12 -7.28
C SER A 26 20.56 -2.86 -8.16
N ARG A 27 20.69 -3.06 -9.49
CA ARG A 27 19.58 -2.95 -10.44
C ARG A 27 18.52 -4.04 -10.24
N GLY A 28 18.91 -5.25 -9.86
CA GLY A 28 17.99 -6.33 -9.52
C GLY A 28 17.16 -6.05 -8.27
N LEU A 29 17.75 -5.38 -7.27
CA LEU A 29 17.09 -5.05 -6.01
C LEU A 29 16.25 -3.76 -6.09
N ALA A 30 16.68 -2.79 -6.90
CA ALA A 30 16.07 -1.46 -6.97
C ALA A 30 14.54 -1.45 -7.20
N PRO A 31 13.96 -2.26 -8.11
CA PRO A 31 12.50 -2.32 -8.29
C PRO A 31 11.74 -2.73 -7.03
N GLN A 32 12.25 -3.72 -6.29
CA GLN A 32 11.61 -4.22 -5.08
C GLN A 32 11.71 -3.17 -3.96
N THR A 33 12.89 -2.62 -3.74
CA THR A 33 13.09 -1.56 -2.73
C THR A 33 12.21 -0.34 -3.00
N ALA A 34 12.15 0.11 -4.26
CA ALA A 34 11.30 1.24 -4.65
C ALA A 34 9.82 0.93 -4.42
N TRP A 35 9.37 -0.29 -4.72
CA TRP A 35 8.00 -0.72 -4.48
C TRP A 35 7.66 -0.76 -2.98
N GLU A 36 8.53 -1.33 -2.14
CA GLU A 36 8.33 -1.40 -0.70
C GLU A 36 8.26 -0.01 -0.07
N GLN A 37 9.16 0.89 -0.45
CA GLN A 37 9.16 2.29 0.01
C GLN A 37 7.89 3.03 -0.43
N PHE A 38 7.46 2.84 -1.67
CA PHE A 38 6.25 3.44 -2.20
C PHE A 38 5.00 2.95 -1.46
N VAL A 39 4.90 1.63 -1.25
CA VAL A 39 3.79 1.00 -0.51
C VAL A 39 3.77 1.47 0.94
N SER A 40 4.93 1.55 1.58
CA SER A 40 5.06 2.08 2.95
C SER A 40 4.57 3.53 3.03
N SER A 41 4.97 4.37 2.07
CA SER A 41 4.54 5.77 2.00
C SER A 41 3.02 5.89 1.81
N CYS A 42 2.45 5.09 0.90
CA CYS A 42 0.99 5.04 0.69
C CYS A 42 0.25 4.60 1.95
N ARG A 43 0.77 3.58 2.65
CA ARG A 43 0.18 3.08 3.91
C ARG A 43 0.20 4.16 4.99
N THR A 44 1.33 4.82 5.20
CA THR A 44 1.46 5.92 6.16
C THR A 44 0.48 7.03 5.85
N GLN A 45 0.41 7.47 4.59
CA GLN A 45 -0.49 8.53 4.19
C GLN A 45 -1.98 8.15 4.37
N ARG A 46 -2.33 6.89 4.06
CA ARG A 46 -3.68 6.37 4.27
C ARG A 46 -4.04 6.36 5.75
N GLU A 47 -3.15 5.89 6.61
CA GLU A 47 -3.34 5.88 8.06
C GLU A 47 -3.53 7.30 8.63
N GLU A 48 -2.76 8.27 8.14
CA GLU A 48 -2.93 9.68 8.49
C GLU A 48 -4.34 10.19 8.16
N PHE A 49 -4.85 9.88 6.96
CA PHE A 49 -6.22 10.26 6.59
C PHE A 49 -7.30 9.49 7.34
N LEU A 50 -7.01 8.28 7.82
CA LEU A 50 -7.94 7.45 8.60
C LEU A 50 -8.06 7.85 10.08
N LYS A 51 -7.17 8.71 10.61
CA LYS A 51 -7.21 9.15 12.02
C LYS A 51 -8.60 9.62 12.46
N TRP A 52 -9.23 10.49 11.67
CA TRP A 52 -10.56 11.03 11.98
C TRP A 52 -11.69 10.02 11.79
N PRO A 53 -11.78 9.29 10.65
CA PRO A 53 -12.71 8.17 10.50
C PRO A 53 -12.64 7.16 11.66
N LYS A 54 -11.44 6.69 12.03
CA LYS A 54 -11.25 5.73 13.14
C LYS A 54 -11.76 6.29 14.46
N ARG A 55 -11.46 7.55 14.76
CA ARG A 55 -11.95 8.21 15.99
C ARG A 55 -13.47 8.35 16.01
N HIS A 56 -14.09 8.81 14.92
CA HIS A 56 -15.54 8.95 14.88
C HIS A 56 -16.26 7.60 14.86
N TYR A 57 -15.65 6.59 14.23
CA TYR A 57 -16.13 5.21 14.26
C TYR A 57 -16.09 4.65 15.69
N ALA A 58 -15.01 4.88 16.45
CA ALA A 58 -14.93 4.45 17.85
C ALA A 58 -16.03 5.09 18.72
N VAL A 59 -16.36 6.36 18.48
CA VAL A 59 -17.51 7.02 19.14
C VAL A 59 -18.82 6.33 18.75
N LEU A 60 -19.04 6.06 17.46
CA LEU A 60 -20.23 5.34 16.99
C LEU A 60 -20.34 3.95 17.64
N ALA A 61 -19.25 3.18 17.65
CA ALA A 61 -19.19 1.85 18.25
C ALA A 61 -19.52 1.88 19.75
N SER A 62 -19.03 2.88 20.49
CA SER A 62 -19.35 3.04 21.93
C SER A 62 -20.83 3.31 22.19
N GLN A 63 -21.54 3.98 21.27
CA GLN A 63 -22.98 4.27 21.40
C GLN A 63 -23.85 3.04 21.08
N ILE A 64 -23.38 2.21 20.15
CA ILE A 64 -24.07 1.00 19.71
C ILE A 64 -23.90 -0.12 20.75
N ALA A 65 -22.70 -0.22 21.34
CA ALA A 65 -22.33 -1.28 22.28
C ALA A 65 -22.59 -2.69 21.72
N GLY A 66 -22.29 -2.88 20.43
CA GLY A 66 -22.49 -4.15 19.71
C GLY A 66 -23.91 -4.41 19.18
N ASP A 67 -24.91 -3.61 19.57
CA ASP A 67 -26.28 -3.74 19.07
C ASP A 67 -26.55 -2.95 17.77
N TRP A 68 -26.09 -3.51 16.65
CA TRP A 68 -26.19 -2.92 15.31
C TRP A 68 -27.62 -2.62 14.85
N LYS A 69 -28.63 -3.26 15.44
CA LYS A 69 -30.05 -3.00 15.14
C LYS A 69 -30.46 -1.57 15.44
N LYS A 70 -29.76 -0.90 16.36
CA LYS A 70 -29.96 0.53 16.67
C LYS A 70 -29.74 1.44 15.45
N LEU A 71 -29.01 0.99 14.44
CA LEU A 71 -28.73 1.75 13.23
C LEU A 71 -29.75 1.55 12.11
N GLU A 72 -30.60 0.53 12.17
CA GLU A 72 -31.55 0.19 11.09
C GLU A 72 -32.45 1.39 10.72
N ARG A 73 -32.77 2.25 11.69
CA ARG A 73 -33.59 3.46 11.45
C ARG A 73 -32.81 4.64 10.86
N ASN A 74 -31.49 4.56 10.81
CA ASN A 74 -30.61 5.64 10.37
C ASN A 74 -29.93 5.36 9.02
N VAL A 75 -30.01 4.13 8.53
CA VAL A 75 -29.44 3.73 7.24
C VAL A 75 -30.54 3.34 6.25
N ALA A 76 -30.26 3.48 4.95
CA ALA A 76 -31.26 3.30 3.91
C ALA A 76 -31.70 1.83 3.73
N SER A 77 -30.81 0.87 3.99
CA SER A 77 -31.10 -0.56 3.83
C SER A 77 -30.40 -1.43 4.89
N PRO A 78 -30.81 -2.71 5.05
CA PRO A 78 -30.07 -3.67 5.87
C PRO A 78 -28.64 -3.93 5.38
N GLU A 79 -28.39 -3.86 4.07
CA GLU A 79 -27.05 -3.99 3.47
C GLU A 79 -26.11 -2.88 3.97
N ASP A 80 -26.63 -1.68 4.19
CA ASP A 80 -25.87 -0.56 4.76
C ASP A 80 -25.43 -0.82 6.22
N VAL A 81 -26.19 -1.62 6.99
CA VAL A 81 -25.75 -2.05 8.33
C VAL A 81 -24.58 -3.03 8.20
N GLU A 82 -24.64 -3.96 7.25
CA GLU A 82 -23.58 -4.94 6.99
C GLU A 82 -22.27 -4.24 6.59
N LYS A 83 -22.33 -3.19 5.77
CA LYS A 83 -21.16 -2.37 5.44
C LYS A 83 -20.47 -1.79 6.67
N LEU A 84 -21.25 -1.30 7.64
CA LEU A 84 -20.70 -0.77 8.91
C LEU A 84 -20.07 -1.85 9.79
N MET A 85 -20.61 -3.07 9.73
CA MET A 85 -20.04 -4.24 10.40
C MET A 85 -18.72 -4.65 9.75
N ASN A 86 -18.64 -4.71 8.42
CA ASN A 86 -17.41 -5.03 7.70
C ASN A 86 -16.31 -3.99 7.95
N LEU A 87 -16.69 -2.72 8.05
CA LEU A 87 -15.79 -1.63 8.44
C LEU A 87 -15.26 -1.76 9.88
N HIS A 88 -15.87 -2.60 10.73
CA HIS A 88 -15.42 -2.79 12.10
C HIS A 88 -14.00 -3.33 12.16
N GLU A 89 -13.68 -4.34 11.38
CA GLU A 89 -12.34 -4.95 11.40
C GLU A 89 -11.25 -3.96 10.95
N GLU A 90 -11.56 -3.11 9.98
CA GLU A 90 -10.63 -2.13 9.45
C GLU A 90 -10.45 -0.91 10.39
N LEU A 91 -11.52 -0.48 11.06
CA LEU A 91 -11.57 0.78 11.81
C LEU A 91 -11.53 0.62 13.32
N SER A 92 -11.63 -0.60 13.84
CA SER A 92 -11.47 -0.93 15.26
C SER A 92 -10.02 -0.71 15.71
N SER A 93 -9.64 0.56 15.80
CA SER A 93 -8.47 0.96 16.57
C SER A 93 -8.76 0.81 18.06
N ASN A 94 -7.73 0.54 18.87
CA ASN A 94 -7.77 0.54 20.34
C ASN A 94 -8.06 1.94 20.94
N CYS A 95 -8.77 2.81 20.22
CA CYS A 95 -9.10 4.15 20.64
C CYS A 95 -10.24 4.07 21.65
N THR A 96 -9.89 4.14 22.94
CA THR A 96 -10.87 4.30 24.01
C THR A 96 -11.41 5.73 23.96
N VAL A 97 -12.68 5.88 23.59
CA VAL A 97 -13.37 7.18 23.62
C VAL A 97 -14.33 7.19 24.81
N PRO A 98 -14.33 8.24 25.65
CA PRO A 98 -15.29 8.35 26.73
C PRO A 98 -16.71 8.38 26.17
N PHE A 99 -17.61 7.67 26.85
CA PHE A 99 -19.03 7.66 26.51
C PHE A 99 -19.64 9.05 26.72
N ASP A 100 -20.33 9.55 25.70
CA ASP A 100 -20.98 10.86 25.70
C ASP A 100 -22.50 10.69 25.73
N PHE A 101 -23.13 11.03 26.86
CA PHE A 101 -24.58 10.89 27.08
C PHE A 101 -25.42 11.82 26.19
N PHE A 102 -24.85 12.93 25.70
CA PHE A 102 -25.59 13.93 24.93
C PHE A 102 -25.62 13.63 23.43
N ARG A 103 -24.82 12.67 22.98
CA ARG A 103 -24.66 12.36 21.56
C ARG A 103 -25.58 11.22 21.15
N THR A 104 -26.48 11.48 20.21
CA THR A 104 -27.34 10.44 19.64
C THR A 104 -26.60 9.57 18.64
N THR A 105 -27.02 8.31 18.50
CA THR A 105 -26.46 7.36 17.52
C THR A 105 -26.49 7.91 16.10
N GLY A 106 -27.59 8.57 15.69
CA GLY A 106 -27.68 9.19 14.37
C GLY A 106 -26.74 10.39 14.17
N SER A 107 -26.43 11.14 15.23
CA SER A 107 -25.40 12.21 15.18
C SER A 107 -24.00 11.61 15.01
N ALA A 108 -23.68 10.57 15.79
CA ALA A 108 -22.41 9.86 15.70
C ALA A 108 -22.20 9.22 14.31
N LEU A 109 -23.25 8.59 13.75
CA LEU A 109 -23.22 8.02 12.41
C LEU A 109 -22.94 9.09 11.35
N ARG A 110 -23.68 10.20 11.36
CA ARG A 110 -23.45 11.30 10.40
C ARG A 110 -22.04 11.87 10.50
N GLN A 111 -21.49 12.00 11.71
CA GLN A 111 -20.13 12.46 11.90
C GLN A 111 -19.10 11.47 11.34
N PHE A 112 -19.30 10.17 11.57
CA PHE A 112 -18.49 9.11 10.97
C PHE A 112 -18.54 9.16 9.44
N LEU A 113 -19.72 9.19 8.84
CA LEU A 113 -19.87 9.23 7.38
C LEU A 113 -19.25 10.49 6.77
N ARG A 114 -19.43 11.66 7.41
CA ARG A 114 -18.77 12.89 6.96
C ARG A 114 -17.25 12.74 6.93
N SER A 115 -16.64 12.17 7.97
CA SER A 115 -15.20 11.92 7.96
C SER A 115 -14.80 10.83 6.96
N GLY A 116 -15.61 9.79 6.77
CA GLY A 116 -15.37 8.76 5.77
C GLY A 116 -15.38 9.31 4.34
N HIS A 117 -16.37 10.15 3.99
CA HIS A 117 -16.41 10.81 2.69
C HIS A 117 -15.23 11.76 2.49
N GLN A 118 -14.83 12.50 3.54
CA GLN A 118 -13.63 13.33 3.49
C GLN A 118 -12.37 12.49 3.26
N PHE A 119 -12.25 11.34 3.94
CA PHE A 119 -11.18 10.38 3.71
C PHE A 119 -11.17 9.92 2.26
N ASN A 120 -12.29 9.41 1.74
CA ASN A 120 -12.38 8.92 0.36
C ASN A 120 -11.97 10.01 -0.64
N ARG A 121 -12.47 11.24 -0.48
CA ARG A 121 -12.07 12.37 -1.33
C ARG A 121 -10.57 12.69 -1.26
N ASN A 122 -10.01 12.76 -0.06
CA ASN A 122 -8.60 13.08 0.14
C ASN A 122 -7.70 11.96 -0.39
N TRP A 123 -8.08 10.71 -0.13
CA TRP A 123 -7.39 9.53 -0.61
C TRP A 123 -7.40 9.46 -2.13
N THR A 124 -8.55 9.67 -2.76
CA THR A 124 -8.65 9.78 -4.23
C THR A 124 -7.80 10.90 -4.80
N GLY A 125 -7.83 12.09 -4.19
CA GLY A 125 -6.93 13.18 -4.58
C GLY A 125 -5.46 12.78 -4.50
N PHE A 126 -5.06 12.12 -3.41
CA PHE A 126 -3.69 11.65 -3.21
C PHE A 126 -3.27 10.61 -4.26
N VAL A 127 -4.08 9.55 -4.47
CA VAL A 127 -3.78 8.48 -5.44
C VAL A 127 -3.70 9.02 -6.88
N HIS A 128 -4.47 10.05 -7.23
CA HIS A 128 -4.32 10.70 -8.52
C HIS A 128 -3.06 11.54 -8.64
N SER A 129 -2.66 12.22 -7.54
CA SER A 129 -1.52 13.12 -7.51
C SER A 129 -0.16 12.41 -7.40
N VAL A 130 -0.11 11.20 -6.83
CA VAL A 130 1.15 10.49 -6.62
C VAL A 130 1.75 10.06 -7.96
N SER A 131 3.03 10.37 -8.16
CA SER A 131 3.76 9.89 -9.34
C SER A 131 4.17 8.43 -9.15
N LEU A 132 3.88 7.62 -10.17
CA LEU A 132 4.34 6.23 -10.24
C LEU A 132 5.78 6.12 -10.77
N ASP A 133 6.40 7.22 -11.19
CA ASP A 133 7.76 7.23 -11.74
C ASP A 133 8.78 6.72 -10.73
N CYS A 134 8.55 6.97 -9.44
CA CYS A 134 9.41 6.47 -8.37
C CYS A 134 9.52 4.93 -8.33
N VAL A 135 8.52 4.20 -8.82
CA VAL A 135 8.51 2.73 -8.93
C VAL A 135 8.78 2.27 -10.37
N ASN A 136 8.21 2.96 -11.35
CA ASN A 136 8.30 2.57 -12.75
C ASN A 136 9.66 2.91 -13.38
N ASN A 137 10.39 3.92 -12.88
CA ASN A 137 11.75 4.20 -13.37
C ASN A 137 12.70 3.03 -13.03
N PRO A 138 12.82 2.56 -11.78
CA PRO A 138 13.63 1.38 -11.48
C PRO A 138 13.22 0.13 -12.26
N ARG A 139 11.91 -0.10 -12.47
CA ARG A 139 11.42 -1.24 -13.27
C ARG A 139 11.82 -1.13 -14.74
N ARG A 140 11.72 0.06 -15.32
CA ARG A 140 12.16 0.33 -16.70
C ARG A 140 13.66 0.12 -16.82
N ASP A 141 14.42 0.66 -15.88
CA ASP A 141 15.87 0.53 -15.83
C ASP A 141 16.31 -0.93 -15.67
N TYR A 142 15.61 -1.70 -14.82
CA TYR A 142 15.79 -3.15 -14.72
C TYR A 142 15.50 -3.84 -16.06
N ASN A 143 14.34 -3.55 -16.65
CA ASN A 143 13.92 -4.18 -17.91
C ASN A 143 14.85 -3.86 -19.08
N GLN A 144 15.50 -2.71 -19.08
CA GLN A 144 16.35 -2.26 -20.17
C GLN A 144 17.80 -2.74 -20.04
N PHE A 145 18.35 -2.77 -18.82
CA PHE A 145 19.80 -2.88 -18.63
C PHE A 145 20.26 -4.10 -17.85
N TYR A 146 19.38 -4.76 -17.08
CA TYR A 146 19.77 -5.83 -16.17
C TYR A 146 20.45 -7.00 -16.90
N GLU A 147 19.89 -7.47 -18.00
CA GLU A 147 20.47 -8.58 -18.77
C GLU A 147 21.82 -8.21 -19.39
N VAL A 148 21.93 -6.99 -19.92
CA VAL A 148 23.17 -6.50 -20.53
C VAL A 148 24.27 -6.43 -19.48
N GLU A 149 23.99 -5.84 -18.33
CA GLU A 149 24.96 -5.71 -17.24
C GLU A 149 25.35 -7.07 -16.65
N LYS A 150 24.38 -7.97 -16.45
CA LYS A 150 24.61 -9.34 -16.00
C LYS A 150 25.47 -10.09 -17.02
N GLY A 151 25.13 -10.02 -18.30
CA GLY A 151 25.88 -10.66 -19.38
C GLY A 151 27.31 -10.16 -19.50
N CYS A 152 27.51 -8.84 -19.37
CA CYS A 152 28.83 -8.24 -19.24
C CYS A 152 29.55 -8.82 -18.01
N ALA A 153 28.95 -8.82 -16.83
CA ALA A 153 29.57 -9.26 -15.58
C ALA A 153 30.02 -10.73 -15.60
N PHE A 154 29.31 -11.62 -16.28
CA PHE A 154 29.65 -13.05 -16.37
C PHE A 154 30.40 -13.46 -17.65
N GLY A 155 30.63 -12.51 -18.58
CA GLY A 155 31.33 -12.79 -19.84
C GLY A 155 30.59 -13.76 -20.76
N ARG A 156 29.28 -13.95 -20.53
CA ARG A 156 28.38 -14.80 -21.31
C ARG A 156 27.04 -14.10 -21.41
N VAL A 157 26.56 -13.90 -22.64
CA VAL A 157 25.13 -13.65 -22.86
C VAL A 157 24.47 -15.01 -22.81
N THR A 158 24.07 -15.46 -21.61
CA THR A 158 23.14 -16.61 -21.53
C THR A 158 21.82 -16.16 -22.16
N PRO A 159 21.36 -16.81 -23.23
CA PRO A 159 20.14 -16.39 -23.91
C PRO A 159 18.95 -16.59 -22.97
N GLU A 160 18.29 -15.48 -22.61
CA GLU A 160 16.84 -15.27 -22.35
C GLU A 160 16.07 -16.23 -21.43
N ALA A 161 16.63 -17.34 -20.95
CA ALA A 161 15.85 -18.45 -20.38
C ALA A 161 15.25 -18.14 -18.99
N ASP A 162 15.84 -17.21 -18.25
CA ASP A 162 15.46 -16.91 -16.86
C ASP A 162 15.08 -15.44 -16.61
N PHE A 163 15.14 -14.57 -17.63
CA PHE A 163 14.80 -13.17 -17.45
C PHE A 163 13.29 -12.96 -17.64
N VAL A 164 12.67 -12.36 -16.63
CA VAL A 164 11.25 -12.00 -16.66
C VAL A 164 11.15 -10.50 -16.49
N ALA A 165 10.71 -9.83 -17.55
CA ALA A 165 10.46 -8.40 -17.50
C ALA A 165 9.38 -8.10 -16.45
N LEU A 166 9.62 -7.07 -15.63
CA LEU A 166 8.68 -6.64 -14.61
C LEU A 166 7.57 -5.81 -15.26
N PRO A 167 6.29 -6.10 -15.01
CA PRO A 167 5.20 -5.25 -15.47
C PRO A 167 5.29 -3.87 -14.82
N MET A 168 4.85 -2.82 -15.55
CA MET A 168 4.76 -1.48 -14.98
C MET A 168 3.57 -1.38 -14.04
N VAL A 169 3.80 -0.76 -12.88
CA VAL A 169 2.75 -0.51 -11.91
C VAL A 169 1.80 0.53 -12.48
N ASN A 170 0.51 0.27 -12.35
CA ASN A 170 -0.54 1.18 -12.75
C ASN A 170 -1.39 1.60 -11.52
N ARG A 171 -2.26 2.59 -11.71
CA ARG A 171 -3.10 3.10 -10.61
C ARG A 171 -4.17 2.10 -10.15
N ASN A 172 -4.60 1.16 -10.98
CA ASN A 172 -5.61 0.17 -10.58
C ASN A 172 -5.04 -0.77 -9.52
N GLU A 173 -3.77 -1.16 -9.62
CA GLU A 173 -3.08 -1.94 -8.59
C GLU A 173 -3.04 -1.21 -7.24
N LEU A 174 -2.93 0.12 -7.25
CA LEU A 174 -3.03 0.92 -6.02
C LEU A 174 -4.44 0.87 -5.43
N TRP A 175 -5.47 0.95 -6.27
CA TRP A 175 -6.86 0.91 -5.84
C TRP A 175 -7.25 -0.44 -5.24
N GLU A 176 -6.77 -1.52 -5.84
CA GLU A 176 -6.96 -2.88 -5.32
C GLU A 176 -6.26 -3.07 -3.98
N LYS A 177 -5.04 -2.53 -3.84
CA LYS A 177 -4.24 -2.67 -2.61
C LYS A 177 -4.72 -1.78 -1.47
N PHE A 178 -5.23 -0.60 -1.79
CA PHE A 178 -5.64 0.42 -0.83
C PHE A 178 -7.01 1.00 -1.21
N PRO A 179 -8.09 0.21 -1.05
CA PRO A 179 -9.42 0.65 -1.42
C PRO A 179 -9.91 1.83 -0.56
N CYS A 180 -10.84 2.58 -1.12
CA CYS A 180 -11.66 3.53 -0.38
C CYS A 180 -12.55 2.79 0.65
N LEU A 181 -13.05 3.51 1.65
CA LEU A 181 -14.05 2.97 2.57
C LEU A 181 -15.38 2.79 1.83
N ASP A 182 -15.98 1.61 1.93
CA ASP A 182 -17.35 1.38 1.48
C ASP A 182 -18.33 1.89 2.55
N LEU A 183 -18.87 3.08 2.31
CA LEU A 183 -19.70 3.77 3.29
C LEU A 183 -21.19 3.49 3.04
N PRO A 184 -22.00 3.32 4.11
CA PRO A 184 -23.43 3.15 3.99
C PRO A 184 -24.15 4.43 3.54
N LYS A 185 -25.35 4.26 3.00
CA LYS A 185 -26.28 5.36 2.74
C LYS A 185 -27.17 5.64 3.95
N LEU A 186 -27.48 6.91 4.18
CA LEU A 186 -28.42 7.33 5.21
C LEU A 186 -29.86 7.17 4.71
N ALA A 187 -30.77 6.85 5.65
CA ALA A 187 -32.21 6.84 5.42
C ALA A 187 -32.78 8.25 5.14
#